data_AF-A0A2M8DMZ2-F1
#
_entry.id   AF-A0A2M8DMZ2-F1
#
_cell.length_a   1.000
_cell.length_b   1.000
_cell.length_c   1.000
_cell.angle_alpha   90.00
_cell.angle_beta   90.00
_cell.angle_gamma   90.00
#
_symmetry.space_group_name_H-M   'P 1'
#
loop_
_entity.id
_entity.type
_entity.pdbx_description
1 polymer ?
#
loop_
_entity_poly.entity_id
_entity_poly.type
_entity_poly.pdbx_seq_one_letter_code
_entity_poly.pdbx_strand_id
1 'polypeptide(L)' 'RKFNLMMKTFVGPVEDEAATTYLRAETCQGIYVNFQNVLNSMRLKIPFGICQIGKSFRNEITPGD' A
#
# COMPACT_ATOMS: atom_id res chain seq x y z
N ARG A 1 -12.01 4.86 21.46
CA ARG A 1 -12.40 4.47 20.07
C ARG A 1 -11.12 4.38 19.24
N LYS A 2 -10.95 3.34 18.41
CA LYS A 2 -9.81 3.25 17.47
C LYS A 2 -10.20 3.98 16.19
N PHE A 3 -9.33 4.86 15.68
CA PHE A 3 -9.52 5.57 14.42
C PHE A 3 -8.55 5.00 13.38
N ASN A 4 -9.07 4.70 12.19
CA ASN A 4 -8.23 4.19 11.10
C ASN A 4 -7.65 5.37 10.31
N LEU A 5 -6.32 5.38 10.19
CA LEU A 5 -5.57 6.40 9.48
C LEU A 5 -5.44 6.08 7.97
N MET A 6 -6.04 5.00 7.48
CA MET A 6 -6.12 4.70 6.05
C MET A 6 -7.37 5.31 5.42
N MET A 7 -7.20 5.92 4.24
CA MET A 7 -8.32 6.43 3.44
C MET A 7 -9.06 5.25 2.79
N LYS A 8 -10.34 5.07 3.13
CA LYS A 8 -11.22 4.03 2.57
C LYS A 8 -11.86 4.53 1.27
N THR A 9 -11.96 3.66 0.27
CA THR A 9 -12.68 3.89 -1.00
C THR A 9 -13.36 2.59 -1.46
N PHE A 10 -14.19 2.64 -2.50
CA PHE A 10 -14.82 1.48 -3.10
C PHE A 10 -14.38 1.33 -4.55
N VAL A 11 -14.08 0.10 -4.98
CA VAL A 11 -13.67 -0.20 -6.36
C VAL A 11 -14.81 -0.91 -7.07
N GLY A 12 -15.36 -0.27 -8.09
CA GLY A 12 -16.48 -0.79 -8.88
C GLY A 12 -17.71 0.13 -8.84
N PRO A 13 -18.76 -0.20 -9.60
CA PRO A 13 -19.96 0.63 -9.70
C PRO A 13 -20.89 0.53 -8.48
N VAL A 14 -20.71 -0.49 -7.64
CA VAL A 14 -21.55 -0.75 -6.47
C VAL A 14 -20.70 -0.67 -5.22
N GLU A 15 -21.16 0.11 -4.25
CA GLU A 15 -20.56 0.22 -2.91
C GLU A 15 -20.95 -1.02 -2.08
N ASP A 16 -20.24 -2.12 -2.31
CA ASP A 16 -20.36 -3.35 -1.52
C ASP A 16 -19.17 -3.51 -0.56
N GLU A 17 -19.36 -4.24 0.54
CA GLU A 17 -18.28 -4.53 1.49
C GLU A 17 -17.13 -5.28 0.80
N ALA A 18 -17.44 -6.17 -0.16
CA ALA A 18 -16.45 -6.87 -0.98
C ALA A 18 -15.63 -5.93 -1.89
N ALA A 19 -16.18 -4.75 -2.23
CA ALA A 19 -15.53 -3.73 -3.06
C ALA A 19 -14.70 -2.73 -2.23
N THR A 20 -14.70 -2.85 -0.90
CA THR A 20 -13.94 -1.96 -0.01
C THR A 20 -12.44 -2.08 -0.28
N THR A 21 -11.83 -0.96 -0.65
CA THR A 21 -10.38 -0.84 -0.88
C THR A 21 -9.82 0.37 -0.12
N TYR A 22 -8.51 0.42 0.07
CA TYR A 22 -7.83 1.51 0.77
C TYR A 22 -6.77 2.16 -0.13
N LEU A 23 -6.62 3.47 -0.01
CA LEU A 23 -5.42 4.12 -0.55
C LEU A 23 -4.23 3.73 0.32
N ARG A 24 -3.12 3.33 -0.32
CA ARG A 24 -1.94 2.84 0.38
C ARG A 24 -1.40 3.90 1.36
N ALA A 25 -1.14 3.46 2.59
CA ALA A 25 -0.57 4.31 3.64
C ALA A 25 0.96 4.44 3.55
N GLU A 26 1.62 3.58 2.76
CA GLU A 26 3.07 3.54 2.54
C GLU A 26 3.40 2.89 1.19
N THR A 27 4.64 3.01 0.72
CA THR A 27 5.10 2.38 -0.53
C THR A 27 5.60 0.95 -0.34
N CYS A 28 5.91 0.54 0.90
CA CYS A 28 6.63 -0.70 1.19
C CYS A 28 5.81 -1.97 0.92
N GLN A 29 4.49 -1.95 1.15
CA GLN A 29 3.61 -3.09 0.91
C GLN A 29 3.75 -3.68 -0.51
N GLY A 30 3.88 -2.82 -1.52
CA GLY A 30 4.06 -3.27 -2.91
C GLY A 30 5.36 -4.04 -3.14
N ILE A 31 6.42 -3.68 -2.41
CA ILE A 31 7.72 -4.35 -2.44
C ILE A 31 7.60 -5.76 -1.85
N TYR A 32 6.93 -5.88 -0.70
CA TYR A 32 6.75 -7.16 -0.02
C TYR A 32 5.93 -8.16 -0.84
N VAL A 33 4.83 -7.70 -1.44
CA VAL A 33 3.98 -8.54 -2.30
C VAL A 33 4.75 -9.04 -3.53
N ASN A 34 5.66 -8.23 -4.08
CA ASN A 34 6.41 -8.56 -5.29
C ASN A 34 7.79 -9.17 -5.04
N PHE A 35 8.19 -9.44 -3.80
CA PHE A 35 9.53 -9.91 -3.47
C PHE A 35 9.93 -11.16 -4.28
N GLN A 36 9.06 -12.17 -4.35
CA GLN A 36 9.32 -13.41 -5.08
C GLN A 36 9.43 -13.19 -6.59
N ASN A 37 8.59 -12.31 -7.14
CA ASN A 37 8.60 -11.95 -8.56
C ASN A 37 9.93 -11.27 -8.94
N VAL A 38 10.40 -10.34 -8.12
CA VAL A 38 11.69 -9.66 -8.31
C VAL A 38 12.85 -10.64 -8.15
N LEU A 39 12.84 -11.48 -7.11
CA LEU A 39 13.88 -12.49 -6.88
C LEU A 39 14.04 -13.44 -8.08
N ASN A 40 12.92 -13.96 -8.59
CA ASN A 40 12.91 -14.92 -9.69
C ASN A 40 13.28 -14.28 -11.04
N SER A 41 12.74 -13.09 -11.33
CA SER A 41 12.97 -12.41 -12.62
C SER A 41 14.38 -11.87 -12.75
N MET A 42 14.93 -11.29 -11.68
CA MET A 42 16.26 -10.68 -11.70
C MET A 42 17.37 -11.66 -11.27
N ARG A 43 17.01 -12.88 -10.87
CA ARG A 43 17.94 -13.93 -10.38
C ARG A 43 18.90 -13.41 -9.31
N LEU A 44 18.40 -12.55 -8.43
CA LEU A 44 19.21 -11.90 -7.39
C LEU A 44 19.56 -12.92 -6.31
N LYS A 45 20.76 -12.79 -5.73
CA LYS A 45 21.13 -13.48 -4.49
C LYS A 45 20.95 -12.54 -3.31
N ILE A 46 20.55 -13.08 -2.18
CA ILE A 46 20.42 -12.31 -0.93
C ILE A 46 21.84 -11.97 -0.41
N PRO A 47 22.10 -10.75 0.09
CA PRO A 47 21.17 -9.62 0.23
C PRO A 47 21.05 -8.78 -1.04
N PHE A 48 19.82 -8.32 -1.34
CA PHE A 48 19.53 -7.32 -2.37
C PHE A 48 18.46 -6.35 -1.87
N GLY A 49 18.35 -5.18 -2.51
CA GLY A 49 17.39 -4.14 -2.17
C GLY A 49 16.42 -3.83 -3.32
N ILE A 50 15.21 -3.41 -2.96
CA ILE A 50 14.20 -2.89 -3.90
C ILE A 50 13.83 -1.49 -3.39
N CYS A 51 13.88 -0.49 -4.26
CA CYS A 51 13.51 0.89 -3.94
C CYS A 51 12.26 1.28 -4.72
N GLN A 52 11.33 1.98 -4.06
CA GLN A 52 10.13 2.50 -4.70
C GLN A 52 9.84 3.94 -4.23
N ILE A 53 9.78 4.86 -5.19
CA ILE A 53 9.35 6.25 -4.99
C ILE A 53 7.87 6.34 -5.39
N GLY A 54 7.03 6.94 -4.53
CA GLY A 54 5.64 7.21 -4.88
C GLY A 54 4.82 7.78 -3.75
N LYS A 55 3.59 8.20 -4.07
CA LYS A 55 2.66 8.82 -3.12
C LYS A 55 2.12 7.82 -2.09
N SER A 56 1.88 8.28 -0.88
CA SER A 56 1.17 7.57 0.19
C SER A 56 0.13 8.51 0.82
N PHE A 57 -0.92 7.93 1.39
CA PHE A 57 -2.04 8.70 1.93
C PHE A 57 -2.30 8.32 3.38
N ARG A 58 -2.41 9.33 4.24
CA ARG A 58 -2.74 9.18 5.66
C ARG A 58 -3.95 10.06 5.96
N ASN A 59 -4.98 9.46 6.53
CA ASN A 59 -6.15 10.15 7.05
C ASN A 59 -5.79 10.70 8.44
N GLU A 60 -5.00 11.77 8.45
CA GLU A 60 -4.57 12.39 9.70
C GLU A 60 -5.74 13.11 10.37
N ILE A 61 -5.93 12.90 11.67
CA ILE A 61 -7.08 13.48 12.41
C ILE A 61 -6.91 15.00 12.54
N THR A 62 -5.68 15.42 12.78
CA THR A 62 -5.27 16.82 12.79
C THR A 62 -4.11 16.94 11.83
N PRO A 63 -4.37 17.15 10.52
CA PRO A 63 -3.31 17.60 9.63
C PRO A 63 -2.91 18.98 10.17
N GLY A 64 -1.71 19.09 10.75
CA GLY A 64 -1.33 20.22 11.62
C GLY A 64 -1.64 21.60 11.08
N ASP A 65 -1.84 22.56 12.00
CA ASP A 65 -1.81 24.01 11.75
C ASP A 65 -0.56 24.44 10.96
#